data_AF-A0A1Y2U320-F1
#
_entry.id   AF-A0A1Y2U320-F1
#
_cell.length_a   1.000
_cell.length_b   1.000
_cell.length_c   1.000
_cell.angle_alpha   90.00
_cell.angle_beta   90.00
_cell.angle_gamma   90.00
#
_symmetry.space_group_name_H-M   'P 1'
#
loop_
_entity.id
_entity.type
_entity.pdbx_description
1 polymer ?
#
loop_
_entity_poly.entity_id
_entity_poly.type
_entity_poly.pdbx_seq_one_letter_code
_entity_poly.pdbx_strand_id
1 'polypeptide(L)'
;MDDPEETKKEVRYVHKKKVTLAAAAGELGRILGLSKEPLIAQHRVQSLWTHPEYIDAVEEFSLAYLRGRWGLPIGEWEETYKLVQIHSNDVEWMRVIGLDSKEWNVNHFYARFVIRTLDGIRSNGSALAYWLRYAELHEATWILAHTLMYLQLNCMRTYKKRAPIKVRIGYLINKWKAHGASKSK
;
A
#
# COMPACT_ATOMS: atom_id res chain seq x y z
N MET A 1 -4.67 -0.17 18.26
CA MET A 1 -3.79 -0.66 17.15
C MET A 1 -2.44 -0.05 17.41
N ASP A 2 -1.53 -0.78 18.04
CA ASP A 2 -0.56 -0.12 18.94
C ASP A 2 0.90 -0.19 18.48
N ASP A 3 1.24 -1.03 17.48
CA ASP A 3 2.60 -1.08 16.91
C ASP A 3 2.59 -1.19 15.36
N PRO A 4 3.03 -0.14 14.64
CA PRO A 4 3.12 -0.15 13.18
C PRO A 4 4.10 -1.19 12.63
N GLU A 5 5.23 -1.43 13.30
CA GLU A 5 6.23 -2.39 12.85
C GLU A 5 5.78 -3.83 13.10
N GLU A 6 5.05 -4.09 14.18
CA GLU A 6 4.35 -5.37 14.38
C GLU A 6 3.31 -5.61 13.29
N THR A 7 2.43 -4.65 13.04
CA THR A 7 1.38 -4.75 12.01
C THR A 7 1.98 -5.00 10.64
N LYS A 8 3.07 -4.30 10.31
CA LYS A 8 3.83 -4.53 9.07
C LYS A 8 4.40 -5.94 8.98
N LYS A 9 4.89 -6.52 10.08
CA LYS A 9 5.34 -7.93 10.11
C LYS A 9 4.16 -8.87 9.86
N GLU A 10 3.02 -8.64 10.47
CA GLU A 10 1.82 -9.46 10.32
C GLU A 10 1.28 -9.42 8.88
N VAL A 11 1.14 -8.25 8.28
CA VAL A 11 0.70 -8.13 6.88
C VAL A 11 1.68 -8.84 5.92
N ARG A 12 2.99 -8.73 6.16
CA ARG A 12 4.00 -9.49 5.39
C ARG A 12 3.84 -11.00 5.60
N TYR A 13 3.47 -11.44 6.79
CA TYR A 13 3.20 -12.84 7.08
C TYR A 13 1.98 -13.34 6.29
N VAL A 14 0.87 -12.59 6.24
CA VAL A 14 -0.29 -12.92 5.39
C VAL A 14 0.13 -13.08 3.93
N HIS A 15 0.93 -12.15 3.40
CA HIS A 15 1.42 -12.23 2.02
C HIS A 15 2.27 -13.51 1.77
N LYS A 16 3.10 -13.90 2.74
CA LYS A 16 3.95 -15.11 2.64
C LYS A 16 3.13 -16.40 2.58
N LYS A 17 1.93 -16.45 3.14
CA LYS A 17 1.03 -17.62 3.07
C LYS A 17 0.51 -17.93 1.67
N LYS A 18 0.58 -16.95 0.73
CA LYS A 18 0.13 -17.10 -0.66
C LYS A 18 -1.33 -17.53 -0.82
N VAL A 19 -2.19 -17.08 0.08
CA VAL A 19 -3.64 -17.32 0.04
C VAL A 19 -4.33 -16.50 -1.05
N THR A 20 -5.61 -16.80 -1.30
CA THR A 20 -6.47 -16.01 -2.20
C THR A 20 -6.69 -14.60 -1.65
N LEU A 21 -7.10 -13.65 -2.49
CA LEU A 21 -7.44 -12.30 -2.03
C LEU A 21 -8.55 -12.34 -0.96
N ALA A 22 -9.62 -13.11 -1.17
CA ALA A 22 -10.69 -13.23 -0.18
C ALA A 22 -10.19 -13.72 1.19
N ALA A 23 -9.33 -14.74 1.22
CA ALA A 23 -8.74 -15.23 2.46
C ALA A 23 -7.80 -14.20 3.10
N ALA A 24 -7.00 -13.49 2.30
CA ALA A 24 -6.15 -12.42 2.79
C ALA A 24 -6.96 -11.26 3.40
N ALA A 25 -8.09 -10.89 2.79
CA ALA A 25 -8.98 -9.87 3.31
C ALA A 25 -9.50 -10.21 4.71
N GLY A 26 -9.83 -11.48 4.96
CA GLY A 26 -10.29 -11.93 6.27
C GLY A 26 -9.19 -11.95 7.34
N GLU A 27 -7.93 -12.18 6.96
CA GLU A 27 -6.80 -12.05 7.89
C GLU A 27 -6.47 -10.58 8.17
N LEU A 28 -6.43 -9.75 7.12
CA LEU A 28 -6.11 -8.33 7.22
C LEU A 28 -7.19 -7.55 7.97
N GLY A 29 -8.46 -7.87 7.78
CA GLY A 29 -9.54 -7.21 8.53
C GLY A 29 -9.41 -7.42 10.04
N ARG A 30 -8.87 -8.57 10.47
CA ARG A 30 -8.57 -8.85 11.88
C ARG A 30 -7.35 -8.10 12.37
N ILE A 31 -6.24 -8.15 11.63
CA ILE A 31 -4.99 -7.42 11.94
C ILE A 31 -5.26 -5.92 12.09
N LEU A 32 -6.10 -5.36 11.21
CA LEU A 32 -6.45 -3.94 11.19
C LEU A 32 -7.61 -3.58 12.11
N GLY A 33 -8.10 -4.51 12.94
CA GLY A 33 -9.15 -4.25 13.92
C GLY A 33 -10.47 -3.74 13.33
N LEU A 34 -10.79 -4.08 12.08
CA LEU A 34 -11.92 -3.46 11.36
C LEU A 34 -13.29 -3.88 11.89
N SER A 35 -13.40 -5.02 12.57
CA SER A 35 -14.59 -5.45 13.30
C SER A 35 -14.24 -6.62 14.22
N LYS A 36 -15.01 -6.78 15.30
CA LYS A 36 -14.97 -7.99 16.13
C LYS A 36 -15.56 -9.20 15.38
N GLU A 37 -16.48 -8.95 14.45
CA GLU A 37 -17.10 -9.97 13.62
C GLU A 37 -16.23 -10.27 12.39
N PRO A 38 -15.71 -11.50 12.23
CA PRO A 38 -14.75 -11.82 11.16
C PRO A 38 -15.29 -11.59 9.75
N LEU A 39 -16.57 -11.90 9.51
CA LEU A 39 -17.21 -11.71 8.20
C LEU A 39 -17.33 -10.23 7.85
N ILE A 40 -17.69 -9.38 8.81
CA ILE A 40 -17.75 -7.92 8.60
C ILE A 40 -16.35 -7.37 8.35
N ALA A 41 -15.35 -7.80 9.13
CA ALA A 41 -13.97 -7.35 8.96
C ALA A 41 -13.43 -7.72 7.56
N GLN A 42 -13.69 -8.94 7.10
CA GLN A 42 -13.35 -9.38 5.75
C GLN A 42 -14.05 -8.53 4.68
N HIS A 43 -15.36 -8.35 4.82
CA HIS A 43 -16.14 -7.55 3.87
C HIS A 43 -15.61 -6.13 3.75
N ARG A 44 -15.26 -5.48 4.86
CA ARG A 44 -14.67 -4.12 4.87
C ARG A 44 -13.38 -4.04 4.06
N VAL A 45 -12.48 -5.03 4.17
CA VAL A 45 -11.25 -5.08 3.36
C VAL A 45 -11.56 -5.38 1.89
N GLN A 46 -12.49 -6.29 1.61
CA GLN A 46 -12.88 -6.60 0.23
C GLN A 46 -13.47 -5.37 -0.47
N SER A 47 -14.38 -4.67 0.20
CA SER A 47 -14.97 -3.41 -0.29
C SER A 47 -13.93 -2.34 -0.58
N LEU A 48 -12.87 -2.26 0.24
CA LEU A 48 -11.76 -1.34 -0.02
C LEU A 48 -11.05 -1.67 -1.33
N TRP A 49 -10.78 -2.95 -1.57
CA TRP A 49 -10.01 -3.38 -2.75
C TRP A 49 -10.78 -3.32 -4.06
N THR A 50 -12.11 -3.40 -4.00
CA THR A 50 -12.96 -3.31 -5.18
C THR A 50 -13.38 -1.87 -5.50
N HIS A 51 -13.03 -0.91 -4.65
CA HIS A 51 -13.36 0.49 -4.89
C HIS A 51 -12.56 1.05 -6.08
N PRO A 52 -13.20 1.69 -7.06
CA PRO A 52 -12.51 2.23 -8.24
C PRO A 52 -11.32 3.15 -7.88
N GLU A 53 -11.53 4.06 -6.93
CA GLU A 53 -10.48 4.99 -6.47
C GLU A 53 -9.25 4.26 -5.86
N TYR A 54 -9.49 3.09 -5.27
CA TYR A 54 -8.42 2.26 -4.72
C TYR A 54 -7.69 1.51 -5.84
N ILE A 55 -8.42 0.96 -6.82
CA ILE A 55 -7.85 0.25 -7.97
C ILE A 55 -7.01 1.18 -8.83
N ASP A 56 -7.53 2.36 -9.18
CA ASP A 56 -6.84 3.34 -10.02
C ASP A 56 -5.53 3.79 -9.41
N ALA A 57 -5.49 3.97 -8.09
CA ALA A 57 -4.26 4.39 -7.42
C ALA A 57 -3.26 3.25 -7.22
N VAL A 58 -3.72 2.00 -7.07
CA VAL A 58 -2.85 0.82 -7.15
C VAL A 58 -2.28 0.68 -8.57
N GLU A 59 -3.07 0.98 -9.60
CA GLU A 59 -2.61 1.00 -10.99
C GLU A 59 -1.63 2.14 -11.25
N GLU A 60 -1.90 3.37 -10.82
CA GLU A 60 -1.00 4.51 -10.91
C GLU A 60 0.33 4.19 -10.22
N PHE A 61 0.29 3.66 -8.99
CA PHE A 61 1.48 3.26 -8.25
C PHE A 61 2.25 2.14 -8.99
N SER A 62 1.52 1.18 -9.55
CA SER A 62 2.10 0.07 -10.32
C SER A 62 2.71 0.51 -11.64
N LEU A 63 2.09 1.44 -12.35
CA LEU A 63 2.53 1.92 -13.65
C LEU A 63 3.68 2.91 -13.52
N ALA A 64 3.60 3.84 -12.56
CA ALA A 64 4.59 4.89 -12.36
C ALA A 64 5.85 4.39 -11.63
N TYR A 65 5.70 3.48 -10.65
CA TYR A 65 6.82 3.08 -9.78
C TYR A 65 7.23 1.61 -9.89
N LEU A 66 6.34 0.73 -10.38
CA LEU A 66 6.64 -0.71 -10.51
C LEU A 66 6.95 -1.17 -11.94
N ARG A 67 6.80 -0.34 -12.98
CA ARG A 67 7.21 -0.66 -14.37
C ARG A 67 8.72 -0.96 -14.45
N GLY A 68 9.08 -2.22 -14.21
CA GLY A 68 10.45 -2.74 -14.30
C GLY A 68 11.29 -2.67 -13.02
N ARG A 69 10.85 -1.96 -11.96
CA ARG A 69 11.63 -1.80 -10.71
C ARG A 69 11.01 -2.61 -9.55
N TRP A 70 11.48 -3.84 -9.39
CA TRP A 70 10.85 -4.85 -8.52
C TRP A 70 11.23 -4.74 -7.04
N GLY A 71 11.71 -3.56 -6.62
CA GLY A 71 12.34 -3.35 -5.34
C GLY A 71 12.00 -2.01 -4.71
N LEU A 72 10.93 -1.33 -5.15
CA LEU A 72 10.47 -0.13 -4.46
C LEU A 72 10.23 -0.50 -2.98
N PRO A 73 10.81 0.24 -2.03
CA PRO A 73 10.54 -0.01 -0.61
C PRO A 73 9.06 0.16 -0.31
N ILE A 74 8.67 -0.38 0.84
CA ILE A 74 7.37 -0.08 1.44
C ILE A 74 7.55 1.24 2.19
N GLY A 75 6.55 2.12 2.12
CA GLY A 75 6.54 3.37 2.87
C GLY A 75 6.70 3.14 4.38
N GLU A 76 7.39 4.06 5.04
CA GLU A 76 7.49 4.13 6.48
C GLU A 76 6.22 4.76 7.04
N TRP A 77 5.63 4.11 8.05
CA TRP A 77 4.35 4.51 8.62
C TRP A 77 4.37 5.95 9.12
N GLU A 78 5.33 6.29 9.97
CA GLU A 78 5.41 7.61 10.61
C GLU A 78 5.60 8.73 9.59
N GLU A 79 6.54 8.53 8.65
CA GLU A 79 6.82 9.52 7.61
C GLU A 79 5.62 9.69 6.66
N THR A 80 4.94 8.59 6.32
CA THR A 80 3.69 8.65 5.55
C THR A 80 2.62 9.43 6.31
N TYR A 81 2.41 9.11 7.60
CA TYR A 81 1.38 9.75 8.39
C TYR A 81 1.64 11.25 8.61
N LYS A 82 2.89 11.65 8.87
CA LYS A 82 3.29 13.07 8.94
C LYS A 82 2.92 13.82 7.66
N LEU A 83 3.24 13.26 6.50
CA LEU A 83 2.89 13.87 5.20
C LEU A 83 1.37 13.96 5.01
N VAL A 84 0.61 12.94 5.43
CA VAL A 84 -0.86 12.98 5.41
C VAL A 84 -1.39 14.11 6.29
N GLN A 85 -0.85 14.27 7.51
CA GLN A 85 -1.27 15.34 8.42
C GLN A 85 -0.98 16.74 7.84
N ILE A 86 0.16 16.91 7.19
CA ILE A 86 0.57 18.21 6.61
C ILE A 86 -0.33 18.56 5.40
N HIS A 87 -0.59 17.59 4.52
CA HIS A 87 -1.22 17.85 3.22
C HIS A 87 -2.69 17.42 3.11
N SER A 88 -3.36 17.02 4.20
CA SER A 88 -4.74 16.49 4.13
C SER A 88 -5.76 17.47 3.52
N ASN A 89 -5.49 18.77 3.59
CA ASN A 89 -6.34 19.83 3.06
C ASN A 89 -5.68 20.57 1.87
N ASP A 90 -4.54 20.09 1.39
CA ASP A 90 -3.76 20.72 0.33
C ASP A 90 -4.17 20.17 -1.05
N VAL A 91 -5.16 20.83 -1.65
CA VAL A 91 -5.76 20.43 -2.94
C VAL A 91 -4.74 20.46 -4.07
N GLU A 92 -3.80 21.41 -4.05
CA GLU A 92 -2.78 21.52 -5.08
C GLU A 92 -1.78 20.37 -4.98
N TRP A 93 -1.35 20.02 -3.76
CA TRP A 93 -0.46 18.87 -3.55
C TRP A 93 -1.09 17.53 -4.00
N MET A 94 -2.40 17.36 -3.82
CA MET A 94 -3.13 16.20 -4.33
C MET A 94 -3.15 16.12 -5.86
N ARG A 95 -3.24 17.26 -6.54
CA ARG A 95 -3.38 17.37 -8.02
C ARG A 95 -2.06 17.23 -8.77
N VAL A 96 -0.92 17.31 -8.09
CA VAL A 96 0.39 17.09 -8.71
C VAL A 96 0.48 15.71 -9.36
N ILE A 97 0.50 15.66 -10.69
CA ILE A 97 0.77 14.46 -11.49
C ILE A 97 2.11 14.65 -12.17
N GLY A 98 3.10 13.83 -11.82
CA GLY A 98 4.34 13.72 -12.59
C GLY A 98 5.34 14.88 -12.46
N LEU A 99 5.55 15.43 -11.26
CA LEU A 99 6.71 16.31 -11.03
C LEU A 99 8.01 15.49 -10.90
N ASP A 100 9.11 16.16 -11.23
CA ASP A 100 10.47 15.63 -11.32
C ASP A 100 10.78 14.69 -10.14
N SER A 101 10.96 13.40 -10.43
CA SER A 101 10.95 12.28 -9.48
C SER A 101 12.12 12.27 -8.47
N LYS A 102 12.83 13.38 -8.32
CA LYS A 102 14.04 13.49 -7.51
C LYS A 102 13.77 13.91 -6.07
N GLU A 103 12.69 14.67 -5.82
CA GLU A 103 12.34 15.14 -4.47
C GLU A 103 11.36 14.19 -3.75
N TRP A 104 10.52 13.48 -4.51
CA TRP A 104 9.49 12.62 -3.94
C TRP A 104 10.00 11.19 -3.71
N ASN A 105 9.83 10.72 -2.48
CA ASN A 105 10.16 9.35 -2.07
C ASN A 105 8.90 8.47 -1.91
N VAL A 106 9.08 7.20 -1.53
CA VAL A 106 7.97 6.24 -1.35
C VAL A 106 6.87 6.75 -0.40
N ASN A 107 7.22 7.48 0.65
CA ASN A 107 6.27 7.96 1.65
C ASN A 107 5.33 9.02 1.07
N HIS A 108 5.81 9.86 0.14
CA HIS A 108 4.98 10.85 -0.55
C HIS A 108 3.88 10.18 -1.38
N PHE A 109 4.21 9.08 -2.05
CA PHE A 109 3.23 8.34 -2.84
C PHE A 109 2.19 7.64 -1.97
N TYR A 110 2.63 7.04 -0.87
CA TYR A 110 1.72 6.47 0.13
C TYR A 110 0.80 7.54 0.74
N ALA A 111 1.34 8.71 1.11
CA ALA A 111 0.55 9.78 1.70
C ALA A 111 -0.47 10.34 0.71
N ARG A 112 -0.07 10.58 -0.55
CA ARG A 112 -0.97 11.03 -1.61
C ARG A 112 -2.08 10.03 -1.89
N PHE A 113 -1.76 8.74 -1.88
CA PHE A 113 -2.75 7.68 -1.98
C PHE A 113 -3.80 7.76 -0.88
N VAL A 114 -3.34 7.84 0.39
CA VAL A 114 -4.22 7.93 1.55
C VAL A 114 -5.14 9.13 1.43
N ILE A 115 -4.58 10.31 1.16
CA ILE A 115 -5.38 11.55 1.09
C ILE A 115 -6.42 11.47 -0.04
N ARG A 116 -6.03 11.08 -1.26
CA ARG A 116 -6.97 10.99 -2.40
C ARG A 116 -8.10 9.99 -2.14
N THR A 117 -7.78 8.84 -1.54
CA THR A 117 -8.79 7.83 -1.20
C THR A 117 -9.76 8.35 -0.15
N LEU A 118 -9.27 9.06 0.87
CA LEU A 118 -10.14 9.66 1.90
C LEU A 118 -11.00 10.79 1.36
N ASP A 119 -10.44 11.63 0.48
CA ASP A 119 -11.19 12.70 -0.18
C ASP A 119 -12.33 12.15 -1.04
N GLY A 120 -12.05 11.11 -1.85
CA GLY A 120 -13.06 10.42 -2.65
C GLY A 120 -14.18 9.79 -1.81
N ILE A 121 -13.80 9.06 -0.74
CA ILE A 121 -14.77 8.48 0.22
C ILE A 121 -15.61 9.56 0.92
N ARG A 122 -15.03 10.72 1.25
CA ARG A 122 -15.76 11.81 1.94
C ARG A 122 -16.67 12.59 0.99
N SER A 123 -16.26 12.76 -0.25
CA SER A 123 -16.94 13.59 -1.25
C SER A 123 -18.08 12.86 -1.95
N ASN A 124 -17.88 11.58 -2.30
CA ASN A 124 -18.81 10.79 -3.11
C ASN A 124 -19.11 9.41 -2.53
N GLY A 125 -18.78 9.18 -1.25
CA GLY A 125 -18.61 7.88 -0.63
C GLY A 125 -19.59 6.79 -1.09
N SER A 126 -19.05 5.76 -1.74
CA SER A 126 -19.80 4.54 -1.99
C SER A 126 -20.23 3.92 -0.65
N ALA A 127 -21.43 3.34 -0.62
CA ALA A 127 -21.95 2.66 0.57
C ALA A 127 -20.98 1.58 1.11
N LEU A 128 -20.08 1.08 0.26
CA LEU A 128 -19.15 0.00 0.56
C LEU A 128 -17.98 0.41 1.49
N ALA A 129 -17.60 1.69 1.52
CA ALA A 129 -16.52 2.21 2.37
C ALA A 129 -16.99 3.28 3.38
N TYR A 130 -18.30 3.43 3.57
CA TYR A 130 -18.92 4.46 4.43
C TYR A 130 -18.31 4.51 5.84
N TRP A 131 -17.89 3.37 6.40
CA TRP A 131 -17.28 3.30 7.73
C TRP A 131 -15.95 4.07 7.83
N LEU A 132 -15.16 4.19 6.75
CA LEU A 132 -13.93 4.99 6.73
C LEU A 132 -14.19 6.49 6.75
N ARG A 133 -15.37 6.92 6.31
CA ARG A 133 -15.74 8.35 6.31
C ARG A 133 -15.72 8.95 7.71
N TYR A 134 -16.05 8.14 8.72
CA TYR A 134 -16.16 8.54 10.12
C TYR A 134 -14.96 8.11 10.97
N ALA A 135 -14.01 7.37 10.40
CA ALA A 135 -12.79 7.00 11.09
C ALA A 135 -11.92 8.24 11.34
N GLU A 136 -11.21 8.24 12.46
CA GLU A 136 -10.22 9.30 12.71
C GLU A 136 -9.11 9.26 11.66
N LEU A 137 -8.48 10.40 11.37
CA LEU A 137 -7.45 10.48 10.33
C LEU A 137 -6.32 9.46 10.56
N HIS A 138 -5.90 9.28 11.81
CA HIS A 138 -4.90 8.28 12.19
C HIS A 138 -5.35 6.85 11.81
N GLU A 139 -6.54 6.45 12.25
CA GLU A 139 -7.09 5.11 11.97
C GLU A 139 -7.28 4.88 10.48
N ALA A 140 -7.84 5.86 9.78
CA ALA A 140 -8.08 5.77 8.35
C ALA A 140 -6.76 5.65 7.57
N THR A 141 -5.76 6.45 7.94
CA THR A 141 -4.41 6.37 7.35
C THR A 141 -3.77 5.02 7.63
N TRP A 142 -3.91 4.51 8.86
CA TRP A 142 -3.38 3.21 9.26
C TRP A 142 -3.90 2.10 8.38
N ILE A 143 -5.23 2.05 8.23
CA ILE A 143 -5.90 1.01 7.47
C ILE A 143 -5.49 1.10 6.00
N LEU A 144 -5.55 2.29 5.41
CA LEU A 144 -5.23 2.48 4.00
C LEU A 144 -3.77 2.16 3.68
N ALA A 145 -2.82 2.61 4.50
CA ALA A 145 -1.38 2.38 4.29
C ALA A 145 -1.01 0.90 4.36
N HIS A 146 -1.47 0.17 5.39
CA HIS A 146 -1.14 -1.25 5.55
C HIS A 146 -1.88 -2.14 4.55
N THR A 147 -3.09 -1.75 4.16
CA THR A 147 -3.82 -2.41 3.08
C THR A 147 -3.09 -2.25 1.74
N LEU A 148 -2.60 -1.04 1.45
CA LEU A 148 -1.86 -0.74 0.23
C LEU A 148 -0.54 -1.52 0.20
N MET A 149 0.14 -1.63 1.35
CA MET A 149 1.34 -2.45 1.49
C MET A 149 1.10 -3.91 1.05
N TYR A 150 0.00 -4.52 1.47
CA TYR A 150 -0.31 -5.89 1.06
C TYR A 150 -0.47 -6.01 -0.46
N LEU A 151 -1.21 -5.10 -1.07
CA LEU A 151 -1.48 -5.11 -2.50
C LEU A 151 -0.23 -4.82 -3.32
N GLN A 152 0.63 -3.90 -2.88
CA GLN A 152 1.95 -3.67 -3.47
C GLN A 152 2.78 -4.96 -3.46
N LEU A 153 2.88 -5.65 -2.32
CA LEU A 153 3.62 -6.91 -2.21
C LEU A 153 3.08 -7.96 -3.20
N ASN A 154 1.76 -8.07 -3.31
CA ASN A 154 1.11 -8.99 -4.24
C ASN A 154 1.37 -8.61 -5.71
N CYS A 155 1.34 -7.33 -6.03
CA CYS A 155 1.62 -6.79 -7.36
C CYS A 155 3.08 -7.06 -7.79
N MET A 156 4.04 -6.73 -6.92
CA MET A 156 5.47 -7.02 -7.11
C MET A 156 5.72 -8.51 -7.36
N ARG A 157 5.06 -9.38 -6.60
CA ARG A 157 5.15 -10.84 -6.79
C ARG A 157 4.63 -11.26 -8.17
N THR A 158 3.53 -10.69 -8.61
CA THR A 158 2.92 -10.97 -9.91
C THR A 158 3.81 -10.51 -11.06
N TYR A 159 4.36 -9.29 -10.98
CA TYR A 159 5.34 -8.80 -11.94
C TYR A 159 6.58 -9.69 -12.01
N LYS A 160 7.16 -10.07 -10.86
CA LYS A 160 8.31 -10.97 -10.81
C LYS A 160 8.01 -12.32 -11.46
N LYS A 161 6.80 -12.86 -11.31
CA LYS A 161 6.39 -14.12 -11.96
C LYS A 161 6.27 -13.99 -13.47
N ARG A 162 5.71 -12.87 -13.96
CA ARG A 162 5.44 -12.62 -15.39
C ARG A 162 6.62 -12.03 -16.17
N ALA A 163 7.67 -11.59 -15.48
CA ALA A 163 8.84 -11.02 -16.14
C ALA A 163 9.63 -12.05 -16.96
N PRO A 164 10.22 -11.65 -18.11
CA PRO A 164 11.08 -12.52 -18.90
C PRO A 164 12.23 -13.10 -18.06
N ILE A 165 12.60 -14.36 -18.31
CA ILE A 165 13.62 -15.10 -17.55
C ILE A 165 14.95 -14.31 -17.49
N LYS A 166 15.38 -13.70 -18.60
CA LYS A 166 16.61 -12.89 -18.68
C LYS A 166 16.61 -11.72 -17.68
N VAL A 167 15.48 -11.04 -17.52
CA VAL A 167 15.32 -9.92 -16.57
C VAL A 167 15.35 -10.43 -15.13
N ARG A 168 14.71 -11.57 -14.86
CA ARG A 168 14.71 -12.22 -13.53
C ARG A 168 16.12 -12.63 -13.09
N ILE A 169 16.90 -13.23 -13.99
CA ILE A 169 18.28 -13.66 -13.73
C ILE A 169 19.19 -12.44 -13.52
N GLY A 170 19.12 -11.43 -14.41
CA GLY A 170 19.90 -10.20 -14.28
C GLY A 170 19.65 -9.47 -12.96
N TYR A 171 18.40 -9.39 -12.52
CA TYR A 171 18.04 -8.81 -11.22
C TYR A 171 18.66 -9.58 -10.03
N LEU A 172 18.61 -10.92 -10.06
CA LEU A 172 19.20 -11.74 -8.99
C LEU A 172 20.72 -11.57 -8.92
N ILE A 173 21.40 -11.53 -10.08
CA ILE A 173 22.85 -11.31 -10.16
C ILE A 173 23.21 -9.92 -9.60
N ASN A 174 22.48 -8.86 -9.97
CA ASN A 174 22.73 -7.51 -9.48
C ASN A 174 22.50 -7.39 -7.96
N LYS A 175 21.44 -8.02 -7.43
CA LYS A 175 21.19 -8.06 -5.99
C LYS A 175 22.29 -8.82 -5.23
N TRP A 176 22.76 -9.93 -5.79
CA TRP A 176 23.84 -10.72 -5.18
C TRP A 176 25.16 -9.94 -5.16
N LYS A 177 25.51 -9.24 -6.25
CA LYS A 177 26.66 -8.32 -6.30
C LYS A 177 26.56 -7.20 -5.27
N ALA A 178 25.38 -6.59 -5.11
CA ALA A 178 25.16 -5.53 -4.11
C ALA A 178 25.29 -6.04 -2.66
N HIS A 179 24.83 -7.26 -2.36
CA HIS A 179 25.00 -7.89 -1.03
C HIS A 179 26.42 -8.42 -0.79
N GLY A 180 27.15 -8.82 -1.84
CA GLY A 180 28.57 -9.16 -1.74
C GLY A 180 29.43 -7.92 -1.43
N ALA A 181 29.14 -6.80 -2.08
CA ALA A 181 29.82 -5.53 -1.84
C ALA A 181 29.58 -4.94 -0.43
N SER A 182 28.42 -5.21 0.18
CA SER A 182 28.11 -4.74 1.54
C SER A 182 28.70 -5.61 2.66
N LYS A 183 29.27 -6.78 2.35
CA LYS A 183 29.94 -7.66 3.32
C LYS A 183 31.47 -7.53 3.31
N SER A 184 32.02 -6.64 2.49
CA SER A 184 33.46 -6.39 2.37
C SER A 184 33.90 -5.04 2.99
N LYS A 185 33.15 -4.54 3.98
CA LYS A 185 33.55 -3.41 4.82
C LYS A 185 33.49 -3.80 6.29
#